data_AF-A0A3G9K111-F1
#
_entry.id   AF-A0A3G9K111-F1
#
_cell.length_a   1.000
_cell.length_b   1.000
_cell.length_c   1.000
_cell.angle_alpha   90.00
_cell.angle_beta   90.00
_cell.angle_gamma   90.00
#
_symmetry.space_group_name_H-M   'P 1'
#
loop_
_entity.id
_entity.type
_entity.pdbx_description
1 polymer ?
#
loop_
_entity_poly.entity_id
_entity_poly.type
_entity_poly.pdbx_seq_one_letter_code
_entity_poly.pdbx_strand_id
1 'polypeptide(L)'
;MFQFTNKTNQNIYLAFAYFDRSENMFMSEGWWRIAPNLTIAPYVKPLVDRYYYYYAYLEDRTGEWSGDTKLNVSHVAFKLREPAYCSKSYDTRQFKIRDTGDARKFLIELTDNSSSSISEDEKQLLRMITEFKNK
;
A
#
# COMPACT_ATOMS: atom_id res chain seq x y z
N MET A 1 -13.40 -10.27 -3.11
CA MET A 1 -13.27 -9.11 -2.21
C MET A 1 -11.83 -8.99 -1.79
N PHE A 2 -11.32 -7.78 -1.64
CA PHE A 2 -9.97 -7.50 -1.15
C PHE A 2 -10.09 -6.81 0.20
N GLN A 3 -9.43 -7.36 1.20
CA GLN A 3 -9.52 -6.91 2.60
C GLN A 3 -8.15 -6.56 3.16
N PHE A 4 -8.15 -5.66 4.14
CA PHE A 4 -6.98 -5.26 4.90
C PHE A 4 -7.30 -5.29 6.39
N THR A 5 -6.48 -5.97 7.18
CA THR A 5 -6.53 -5.93 8.64
C THR A 5 -5.34 -5.13 9.15
N ASN A 6 -5.61 -4.14 9.99
CA ASN A 6 -4.56 -3.44 10.72
C ASN A 6 -4.14 -4.27 11.94
N LYS A 7 -2.88 -4.75 11.95
CA LYS A 7 -2.24 -5.47 13.05
C LYS A 7 -1.18 -4.63 13.77
N THR A 8 -1.16 -3.32 13.53
CA THR A 8 -0.32 -2.36 14.25
C THR A 8 -1.07 -1.77 15.44
N ASN A 9 -0.33 -1.05 16.29
CA ASN A 9 -0.90 -0.30 17.40
C ASN A 9 -1.30 1.13 17.04
N GLN A 10 -1.19 1.53 15.76
CA GLN A 10 -1.50 2.87 15.28
C GLN A 10 -2.56 2.84 14.18
N ASN A 11 -3.16 4.00 13.88
CA ASN A 11 -4.04 4.09 12.72
C ASN A 11 -3.23 4.01 11.43
N ILE A 12 -3.79 3.36 10.43
CA ILE A 12 -3.22 3.28 9.08
C ILE A 12 -4.10 4.07 8.12
N TYR A 13 -3.47 4.81 7.22
CA TYR A 13 -4.13 5.38 6.05
C TYR A 13 -3.80 4.52 4.82
N LEU A 14 -4.84 4.01 4.14
CA LEU A 14 -4.74 3.12 3.00
C LEU A 14 -5.23 3.82 1.72
N ALA A 15 -4.48 3.64 0.64
CA ALA A 15 -4.93 3.81 -0.73
C ALA A 15 -4.88 2.45 -1.45
N PHE A 16 -5.85 2.20 -2.33
CA PHE A 16 -6.03 0.95 -3.04
C PHE A 16 -6.23 1.24 -4.53
N ALA A 17 -5.69 0.39 -5.39
CA ALA A 17 -5.82 0.54 -6.83
C ALA A 17 -6.04 -0.80 -7.53
N TYR A 18 -6.84 -0.75 -8.60
CA TYR A 18 -7.34 -1.90 -9.33
C TYR A 18 -7.73 -1.51 -10.76
N PHE A 19 -7.82 -2.49 -11.64
CA PHE A 19 -8.44 -2.29 -12.95
C PHE A 19 -9.96 -2.42 -12.83
N ASP A 20 -10.70 -1.37 -13.20
CA ASP A 20 -12.16 -1.43 -13.29
C ASP A 20 -12.57 -1.85 -14.69
N ARG A 21 -13.01 -3.11 -14.82
CA ARG A 21 -13.48 -3.68 -16.10
C ARG A 21 -14.74 -3.01 -16.64
N SER A 22 -15.56 -2.38 -15.80
CA SER A 22 -16.77 -1.69 -16.26
C SER A 22 -16.47 -0.34 -16.90
N GLU A 23 -15.44 0.36 -16.41
CA GLU A 23 -14.95 1.60 -17.02
C GLU A 23 -13.83 1.33 -18.05
N ASN A 24 -13.30 0.10 -18.10
CA ASN A 24 -12.11 -0.28 -18.86
C ASN A 24 -10.91 0.64 -18.55
N MET A 25 -10.74 0.97 -17.27
CA MET A 25 -9.76 1.94 -16.80
C MET A 25 -9.14 1.50 -15.47
N PHE A 26 -7.93 1.95 -15.21
CA PHE A 26 -7.27 1.75 -13.93
C PHE A 26 -7.73 2.82 -12.93
N MET A 27 -8.05 2.39 -11.72
CA MET A 27 -8.61 3.23 -10.67
C MET A 27 -7.70 3.23 -9.45
N SER A 28 -7.53 4.39 -8.82
CA SER A 28 -6.94 4.54 -7.49
C SER A 28 -7.92 5.25 -6.56
N GLU A 29 -8.09 4.76 -5.34
CA GLU A 29 -9.01 5.32 -4.35
C GLU A 29 -8.40 5.27 -2.95
N GLY A 30 -8.89 6.13 -2.06
CA GLY A 30 -8.38 6.31 -0.71
C GLY A 30 -8.96 7.60 -0.10
N TRP A 31 -8.45 8.13 1.01
CA TRP A 31 -7.72 7.41 2.04
C TRP A 31 -8.72 6.76 2.98
N TRP A 32 -8.61 5.44 3.18
CA TRP A 32 -9.31 4.80 4.28
C TRP A 32 -8.46 4.82 5.54
N ARG A 33 -9.05 5.26 6.65
CA ARG A 33 -8.42 5.13 7.96
C ARG A 33 -8.81 3.80 8.59
N ILE A 34 -7.83 2.99 8.97
CA ILE A 34 -8.02 1.68 9.61
C ILE A 34 -7.48 1.76 11.04
N ALA A 35 -8.35 1.70 12.03
CA ALA A 35 -7.92 1.68 13.43
C ALA A 35 -7.28 0.33 13.80
N PRO A 36 -6.46 0.26 14.87
CA PRO A 36 -5.86 -0.99 15.34
C PRO A 36 -6.86 -2.14 15.44
N ASN A 37 -6.46 -3.33 14.99
CA ASN A 37 -7.26 -4.56 14.98
C ASN A 37 -8.52 -4.56 14.11
N LEU A 38 -8.81 -3.46 13.39
CA LEU A 38 -9.95 -3.43 12.46
C LEU A 38 -9.59 -4.00 11.09
N THR A 39 -10.61 -4.56 10.44
CA THR A 39 -10.55 -5.04 9.07
C THR A 39 -11.49 -4.23 8.20
N ILE A 40 -11.02 -3.75 7.05
CA ILE A 40 -11.83 -3.08 6.03
C ILE A 40 -11.77 -3.83 4.70
N ALA A 41 -12.73 -3.58 3.82
CA ALA A 41 -12.79 -4.13 2.47
C ALA A 41 -12.98 -3.00 1.44
N PRO A 42 -11.90 -2.35 0.96
CA PRO A 42 -12.02 -1.31 -0.06
C PRO A 42 -12.64 -1.86 -1.36
N TYR A 43 -12.42 -3.14 -1.67
CA TYR A 43 -12.98 -3.79 -2.85
C TYR A 43 -13.89 -4.97 -2.48
N VAL A 44 -15.21 -4.78 -2.57
CA VAL A 44 -16.19 -5.78 -2.09
C VAL A 44 -16.59 -6.83 -3.14
N LYS A 45 -16.32 -6.59 -4.43
CA LYS A 45 -16.65 -7.53 -5.53
C LYS A 45 -15.73 -8.77 -5.49
N PRO A 46 -16.13 -9.93 -6.04
CA PRO A 46 -15.20 -11.03 -6.31
C PRO A 46 -14.00 -10.54 -7.13
N LEU A 47 -12.80 -11.02 -6.81
CA LEU A 47 -11.62 -10.66 -7.59
C LEU A 47 -11.68 -11.40 -8.93
N VAL A 48 -11.39 -10.66 -9.99
CA VAL A 48 -11.44 -11.13 -11.39
C VAL A 48 -10.16 -10.83 -12.15
N ASP A 49 -9.29 -10.01 -11.55
CA ASP A 49 -7.97 -9.68 -12.07
C ASP A 49 -6.92 -10.31 -11.17
N ARG A 50 -5.73 -10.59 -11.70
CA ARG A 50 -4.65 -11.21 -10.93
C ARG A 50 -3.95 -10.22 -10.01
N TYR A 51 -3.78 -8.97 -10.46
CA TYR A 51 -2.97 -7.97 -9.77
C TYR A 51 -3.81 -6.85 -9.18
N TYR A 52 -3.56 -6.57 -7.90
CA TYR A 52 -4.13 -5.44 -7.16
C TYR A 52 -3.01 -4.67 -6.48
N TYR A 53 -3.26 -3.41 -6.15
CA TYR A 53 -2.21 -2.49 -5.73
C TYR A 53 -2.65 -1.75 -4.49
N TYR A 54 -1.73 -1.47 -3.59
CA TYR A 54 -2.03 -0.66 -2.42
C TYR A 54 -0.82 0.14 -1.95
N TYR A 55 -1.09 1.27 -1.33
CA TYR A 55 -0.12 2.05 -0.59
C TYR A 55 -0.72 2.32 0.79
N ALA A 56 0.07 2.21 1.85
CA ALA A 56 -0.39 2.55 3.18
C ALA A 56 0.71 3.18 4.01
N TYR A 57 0.33 3.96 5.02
CA TYR A 57 1.28 4.54 5.98
C TYR A 57 0.67 4.64 7.38
N LEU A 58 1.53 4.58 8.40
CA LEU A 58 1.17 4.84 9.80
C LEU A 58 0.83 6.32 10.00
N GLU A 59 -0.14 6.62 10.87
CA GLU A 59 -0.59 8.00 11.13
C GLU A 59 0.53 8.98 11.50
N ASP A 60 1.54 8.52 12.26
CA ASP A 60 2.73 9.29 12.64
C ASP A 60 3.83 9.34 11.55
N ARG A 61 3.61 8.68 10.41
CA ARG A 61 4.53 8.54 9.27
C ARG A 61 5.84 7.83 9.58
N THR A 62 5.92 7.05 10.66
CA THR A 62 7.13 6.28 11.02
C THR A 62 7.30 4.99 10.21
N GLY A 63 6.26 4.57 9.49
CA GLY A 63 6.29 3.37 8.65
C GLY A 63 5.31 3.46 7.49
N GLU A 64 5.67 2.79 6.39
CA GLU A 64 4.83 2.69 5.19
C GLU A 64 4.93 1.31 4.53
N TRP A 65 3.86 0.96 3.80
CA TRP A 65 3.81 -0.18 2.90
C TRP A 65 3.79 0.34 1.48
N SER A 66 4.99 0.45 0.90
CA SER A 66 5.21 0.91 -0.46
C SER A 66 5.85 -0.17 -1.35
N GLY A 67 5.86 0.09 -2.66
CA GLY A 67 6.50 -0.72 -3.70
C GLY A 67 6.64 0.07 -4.99
N ASP A 68 6.91 -0.58 -6.12
CA ASP A 68 7.49 0.15 -7.26
C ASP A 68 6.47 0.80 -8.22
N THR A 69 5.16 0.63 -7.99
CA THR A 69 4.13 1.12 -8.92
C THR A 69 3.74 2.57 -8.60
N LYS A 70 4.13 3.51 -9.45
CA LYS A 70 3.86 4.93 -9.25
C LYS A 70 2.43 5.31 -9.68
N LEU A 71 1.57 5.72 -8.73
CA LEU A 71 0.17 6.10 -8.97
C LEU A 71 -0.21 7.39 -8.24
N ASN A 72 -1.16 8.14 -8.79
CA ASN A 72 -1.60 9.41 -8.24
C ASN A 72 -2.54 9.20 -7.05
N VAL A 73 -2.44 10.09 -6.07
CA VAL A 73 -3.30 10.15 -4.90
C VAL A 73 -3.69 11.60 -4.62
N SER A 74 -4.83 11.83 -3.97
CA SER A 74 -5.19 13.16 -3.48
C SER A 74 -4.73 13.36 -2.03
N HIS A 75 -4.67 14.61 -1.57
CA HIS A 75 -4.45 14.93 -0.15
C HIS A 75 -5.67 14.64 0.74
N VAL A 76 -6.85 14.48 0.15
CA VAL A 76 -8.11 14.16 0.84
C VAL A 76 -8.67 12.83 0.32
N ALA A 77 -9.83 12.38 0.81
CA ALA A 77 -10.50 11.20 0.25
C ALA A 77 -10.79 11.37 -1.26
N PHE A 78 -10.57 10.33 -2.05
CA PHE A 78 -10.51 10.36 -3.50
C PHE A 78 -10.92 9.04 -4.15
N LYS A 79 -11.30 9.17 -5.42
CA LYS A 79 -11.37 8.10 -6.42
C LYS A 79 -10.96 8.70 -7.76
N LEU A 80 -9.85 8.24 -8.32
CA LEU A 80 -9.21 8.79 -9.51
C LEU A 80 -9.16 7.72 -10.62
N ARG A 81 -9.28 8.19 -11.86
CA ARG A 81 -8.98 7.44 -13.08
C ARG A 81 -7.53 7.66 -13.45
N GLU A 82 -6.79 6.59 -13.73
CA GLU A 82 -5.38 6.65 -14.10
C GLU A 82 -5.18 6.48 -15.62
N PRO A 83 -4.23 7.20 -16.24
CA PRO A 83 -3.37 8.21 -15.61
C PRO A 83 -4.16 9.49 -15.30
N ALA A 84 -4.15 9.91 -14.04
CA ALA A 84 -4.74 11.18 -13.66
C ALA A 84 -3.82 12.31 -14.17
N TYR A 85 -4.37 13.26 -14.93
CA TYR A 85 -3.60 14.41 -15.38
C TYR A 85 -3.04 15.18 -14.18
N CYS A 86 -1.76 15.58 -14.27
CA CYS A 86 -1.04 16.30 -13.23
C CYS A 86 -1.85 17.53 -12.78
N SER A 87 -2.44 17.44 -11.59
CA SER A 87 -3.12 18.54 -10.92
C SER A 87 -2.30 18.94 -9.70
N LYS A 88 -2.31 20.22 -9.33
CA LYS A 88 -1.65 20.70 -8.11
C LYS A 88 -2.17 20.03 -6.82
N SER A 89 -3.33 19.36 -6.88
CA SER A 89 -3.97 18.69 -5.75
C SER A 89 -3.64 17.20 -5.64
N TYR A 90 -2.83 16.69 -6.57
CA TYR A 90 -2.40 15.29 -6.60
C TYR A 90 -0.93 15.19 -6.21
N ASP A 91 -0.64 14.19 -5.40
CA ASP A 91 0.71 13.70 -5.13
C ASP A 91 0.85 12.34 -5.81
N THR A 92 2.05 11.77 -5.77
CA THR A 92 2.29 10.42 -6.26
C THR A 92 2.85 9.53 -5.16
N ARG A 93 2.36 8.29 -5.11
CA ARG A 93 2.83 7.28 -4.17
C ARG A 93 3.24 6.00 -4.88
N GLN A 94 4.05 5.26 -4.17
CA GLN A 94 4.72 4.03 -4.59
C GLN A 94 3.89 2.84 -4.10
N PHE A 95 2.93 2.42 -4.90
CA PHE A 95 2.03 1.32 -4.57
C PHE A 95 2.74 -0.01 -4.70
N LYS A 96 2.48 -0.88 -3.73
CA LYS A 96 2.91 -2.28 -3.71
C LYS A 96 1.94 -3.14 -4.50
N ILE A 97 2.49 -3.95 -5.40
CA ILE A 97 1.72 -4.95 -6.15
C ILE A 97 1.41 -6.18 -5.31
N ARG A 98 0.22 -6.73 -5.50
CA ARG A 98 -0.26 -7.98 -4.92
C ARG A 98 -0.79 -8.89 -6.01
N ASP A 99 -0.09 -10.01 -6.19
CA ASP A 99 -0.54 -11.13 -7.01
C ASP A 99 -1.52 -11.98 -6.19
N THR A 100 -2.75 -12.04 -6.66
CA THR A 100 -3.84 -12.81 -6.04
C THR A 100 -4.11 -14.13 -6.76
N GLY A 101 -3.38 -14.43 -7.83
CA GLY A 101 -3.64 -15.58 -8.69
C GLY A 101 -5.09 -15.60 -9.17
N ASP A 102 -5.77 -16.73 -8.96
CA ASP A 102 -7.19 -16.94 -9.27
C ASP A 102 -8.10 -16.78 -8.03
N ALA A 103 -7.57 -16.27 -6.92
CA ALA A 103 -8.31 -16.18 -5.67
C ALA A 103 -9.45 -15.16 -5.80
N ARG A 104 -10.68 -15.57 -5.48
CA ARG A 104 -11.86 -14.66 -5.50
C ARG A 104 -11.92 -13.72 -4.30
N LYS A 105 -11.12 -13.99 -3.26
CA LYS A 105 -11.00 -13.20 -2.03
C LYS A 105 -9.53 -13.15 -1.62
N PHE A 106 -9.11 -12.01 -1.08
CA PHE A 106 -7.75 -11.82 -0.61
C PHE A 106 -7.73 -10.94 0.63
N LEU A 107 -6.82 -11.22 1.56
CA LEU A 107 -6.64 -10.49 2.80
C LEU A 107 -5.17 -10.14 2.98
N ILE A 108 -4.89 -8.88 3.32
CA ILE A 108 -3.57 -8.42 3.75
C ILE A 108 -3.63 -8.08 5.23
N GLU A 109 -2.68 -8.60 6.00
CA GLU A 109 -2.41 -8.13 7.36
C GLU A 109 -1.29 -7.09 7.31
N LEU A 110 -1.56 -5.89 7.78
CA LEU A 110 -0.61 -4.79 7.86
C LEU A 110 0.02 -4.81 9.27
N THR A 111 1.29 -5.20 9.36
CA THR A 111 2.05 -5.36 10.61
C THR A 111 3.19 -4.35 10.71
N ASP A 112 3.63 -4.01 11.92
CA ASP A 112 4.72 -3.06 12.19
C ASP A 112 6.07 -3.45 11.55
N ASN A 113 6.24 -4.73 11.20
CA ASN A 113 7.41 -5.25 10.50
C ASN A 113 7.43 -4.95 9.00
N SER A 114 6.68 -3.96 8.51
CA SER A 114 6.86 -3.46 7.15
C SER A 114 8.14 -2.64 7.07
N SER A 115 9.26 -3.32 7.22
CA SER A 115 10.50 -2.85 6.66
C SER A 115 10.23 -2.62 5.16
N SER A 116 10.31 -1.36 4.75
CA SER A 116 11.02 -1.08 3.50
C SER A 116 12.18 -2.05 3.47
N SER A 117 12.24 -2.91 2.45
CA SER A 117 13.36 -3.82 2.30
C SER A 117 14.62 -2.96 2.33
N ILE A 118 15.28 -2.94 3.50
CA ILE A 118 16.51 -2.20 3.74
C ILE A 118 17.38 -2.55 2.55
N SER A 119 17.85 -1.53 1.82
CA SER A 119 18.63 -1.80 0.62
C SER A 119 19.81 -2.71 0.99
N GLU A 120 20.27 -3.55 0.08
CA GLU A 120 21.38 -4.44 0.42
C GLU A 120 22.63 -3.64 0.84
N ASP A 121 22.74 -2.38 0.37
CA ASP A 121 23.75 -1.41 0.77
C ASP A 121 23.61 -0.97 2.23
N GLU A 122 22.40 -0.68 2.70
CA GLU A 122 22.13 -0.34 4.10
C GLU A 122 22.31 -1.56 5.02
N LYS A 123 21.94 -2.76 4.57
CA LYS A 123 22.23 -4.01 5.30
C LYS A 123 23.74 -4.21 5.41
N GLN A 124 24.48 -3.94 4.34
CA GLN A 124 25.94 -4.06 4.33
C GLN A 124 26.59 -3.03 5.27
N LEU A 125 26.09 -1.79 5.29
CA LEU A 125 26.54 -0.75 6.22
C LEU A 125 26.33 -1.15 7.69
N LEU A 126 25.16 -1.71 8.01
CA LEU A 126 24.86 -2.16 9.38
C LEU A 126 25.74 -3.33 9.82
N ARG A 127 26.04 -4.27 8.92
CA ARG A 127 27.01 -5.36 9.18
C ARG A 127 28.39 -4.78 9.52
N MET A 128 28.89 -3.84 8.71
CA MET A 128 30.18 -3.20 8.97
C MET A 128 30.21 -2.49 10.33
N ILE A 129 29.19 -1.68 10.66
CA ILE A 129 29.12 -0.95 11.94
C ILE A 129 29.10 -1.92 13.14
N THR A 130 28.41 -3.06 13.00
CA THR A 130 28.30 -4.06 14.06
C THR A 130 29.62 -4.79 14.28
N GLU A 131 30.35 -5.13 13.21
CA GLU A 131 31.68 -5.73 13.28
C GLU A 131 32.70 -4.78 13.92
N PHE A 132 32.65 -3.48 13.61
CA PHE A 132 33.52 -2.48 14.25
C PHE A 132 33.29 -2.31 15.74
N LYS A 133 32.05 -2.49 16.22
CA LYS A 133 31.71 -2.36 17.66
C LYS A 133 32.09 -3.58 18.48
N ASN A 134 32.30 -4.73 17.85
CA ASN A 134 32.64 -6.00 18.50
C ASN A 134 34.15 -6.29 18.51
N LYS A 135 34.98 -5.32 18.13
CA LYS A 135 36.44 -5.37 18.12
C LYS A 135 37.01 -4.33 19.08
#